data_AF-A0A523RAP7-F1
#
_entry.id   AF-A0A523RAP7-F1
#
_cell.length_a   1.000
_cell.length_b   1.000
_cell.length_c   1.000
_cell.angle_alpha   90.00
_cell.angle_beta   90.00
_cell.angle_gamma   90.00
#
_symmetry.space_group_name_H-M   'P 1'
#
loop_
_entity.id
_entity.type
_entity.pdbx_description
1 polymer ?
#
loop_
_entity_poly.entity_id
_entity_poly.type
_entity_poly.pdbx_seq_one_letter_code
_entity_poly.pdbx_strand_id
1 'polypeptide(L)'
;VIENNGMRLMIDVGETLKARKLIKKLKDFGLYPIHKIVLTHSHWDHAQGISKIYNLMKDLDVEILASENAVENLKHPEKMIKGFERFDEVYPFEGEITPLKEGDIIDINGLELEVLNFFGHTMDSIGLFDKTNKNIFAGCAAINRLDPDAFFVPLMPPDFHEQELLKTFNKLRDTRSELNSISLAHFGVWKDKHFEQILDEMEDLYFKVKDSLTEWYNENPSIDFITSKYCRTIIPNSKFWNETFFAVIIEMMINGLKLSGFIKAETA
;
A
#
# COMPACT_ATOMS: atom_id res chain seq x y z
N VAL A 1 -3.86 2.63 13.80
CA VAL A 1 -5.06 2.33 14.60
C VAL A 1 -5.88 3.59 14.70
N ILE A 2 -7.15 3.51 14.37
CA ILE A 2 -8.15 4.56 14.56
C ILE A 2 -8.96 4.14 15.80
N GLU A 3 -9.13 5.06 16.73
CA GLU A 3 -9.89 4.84 17.97
C GLU A 3 -10.97 5.89 18.09
N ASN A 4 -12.19 5.46 18.42
CA ASN A 4 -13.28 6.35 18.77
C ASN A 4 -14.17 5.68 19.81
N ASN A 5 -14.41 6.39 20.93
CA ASN A 5 -15.25 5.95 22.04
C ASN A 5 -14.99 4.49 22.48
N GLY A 6 -13.71 4.10 22.61
CA GLY A 6 -13.28 2.78 23.05
C GLY A 6 -13.28 1.68 21.98
N MET A 7 -13.87 1.91 20.81
CA MET A 7 -13.76 0.99 19.67
C MET A 7 -12.50 1.31 18.87
N ARG A 8 -11.82 0.28 18.37
CA ARG A 8 -10.52 0.40 17.69
C ARG A 8 -10.46 -0.42 16.41
N LEU A 9 -10.06 0.26 15.34
CA LEU A 9 -9.81 -0.32 14.04
C LEU A 9 -8.31 -0.23 13.71
N MET A 10 -7.69 -1.34 13.35
CA MET A 10 -6.33 -1.38 12.84
C MET A 10 -6.35 -1.44 11.31
N ILE A 11 -5.56 -0.59 10.67
CA ILE A 11 -5.36 -0.62 9.22
C ILE A 11 -4.06 -1.39 8.97
N ASP A 12 -4.15 -2.44 8.15
CA ASP A 12 -3.08 -3.37 7.81
C ASP A 12 -2.44 -4.08 9.03
N VAL A 13 -1.66 -5.12 8.75
CA VAL A 13 -1.04 -6.00 9.75
C VAL A 13 0.46 -6.17 9.58
N GLY A 14 1.00 -5.79 8.43
CA GLY A 14 2.43 -5.95 8.16
C GLY A 14 2.83 -7.40 7.93
N GLU A 15 4.13 -7.65 8.09
CA GLU A 15 4.74 -8.98 7.98
C GLU A 15 4.48 -9.89 9.19
N THR A 16 4.43 -11.19 8.95
CA THR A 16 4.30 -12.25 9.97
C THR A 16 5.41 -12.19 11.04
N LEU A 17 6.64 -11.83 10.65
CA LEU A 17 7.76 -11.74 11.58
C LEU A 17 7.58 -10.62 12.61
N LYS A 18 6.80 -9.57 12.29
CA LYS A 18 6.56 -8.42 13.18
C LYS A 18 5.30 -8.57 14.03
N ALA A 19 4.39 -9.51 13.74
CA ALA A 19 3.10 -9.67 14.43
C ALA A 19 3.16 -9.61 15.97
N ARG A 20 4.08 -10.37 16.61
CA ARG A 20 4.20 -10.34 18.09
C ARG A 20 4.69 -8.99 18.61
N LYS A 21 5.61 -8.34 17.88
CA LYS A 21 6.10 -7.01 18.22
C LYS A 21 4.98 -5.97 18.06
N LEU A 22 4.15 -6.09 17.03
CA LEU A 22 2.99 -5.25 16.81
C LEU A 22 1.98 -5.39 17.95
N ILE A 23 1.56 -6.60 18.33
CA ILE A 23 0.66 -6.83 19.48
C ILE A 23 1.25 -6.25 20.77
N LYS A 24 2.55 -6.46 21.02
CA LYS A 24 3.22 -5.85 22.17
C LYS A 24 3.13 -4.33 22.14
N LYS A 25 3.39 -3.69 20.99
CA LYS A 25 3.30 -2.24 20.85
C LYS A 25 1.89 -1.72 21.02
N LEU A 26 0.88 -2.42 20.51
CA LEU A 26 -0.52 -2.08 20.75
C LEU A 26 -0.85 -2.07 22.26
N LYS A 27 -0.38 -3.07 23.01
CA LYS A 27 -0.52 -3.11 24.47
C LYS A 27 0.25 -1.98 25.17
N ASP A 28 1.51 -1.77 24.78
CA ASP A 28 2.37 -0.73 25.36
C ASP A 28 1.79 0.68 25.15
N PHE A 29 1.09 0.91 24.02
CA PHE A 29 0.42 2.18 23.71
C PHE A 29 -1.03 2.28 24.23
N GLY A 30 -1.55 1.25 24.91
CA GLY A 30 -2.94 1.23 25.37
C GLY A 30 -3.99 1.08 24.25
N LEU A 31 -3.57 0.66 23.06
CA LEU A 31 -4.41 0.48 21.86
C LEU A 31 -4.93 -0.96 21.71
N TYR A 32 -4.74 -1.82 22.71
CA TYR A 32 -5.24 -3.19 22.75
C TYR A 32 -6.44 -3.30 23.72
N PRO A 33 -7.50 -4.08 23.42
CA PRO A 33 -7.69 -4.92 22.23
C PRO A 33 -8.04 -4.12 20.96
N ILE A 34 -7.90 -4.78 19.81
CA ILE A 34 -8.40 -4.32 18.51
C ILE A 34 -9.73 -5.03 18.25
N HIS A 35 -10.71 -4.31 17.73
CA HIS A 35 -12.06 -4.82 17.46
C HIS A 35 -12.28 -5.10 15.97
N LYS A 36 -11.63 -4.30 15.10
CA LYS A 36 -11.71 -4.44 13.64
C LYS A 36 -10.29 -4.36 13.05
N ILE A 37 -9.99 -5.18 12.06
CA ILE A 37 -8.80 -5.03 11.21
C ILE A 37 -9.28 -4.85 9.79
N VAL A 38 -8.89 -3.76 9.14
CA VAL A 38 -9.15 -3.55 7.71
C VAL A 38 -7.84 -3.62 6.95
N LEU A 39 -7.83 -4.40 5.87
CA LEU A 39 -6.68 -4.49 4.97
C LEU A 39 -6.90 -3.56 3.77
N THR A 40 -5.91 -2.72 3.48
CA THR A 40 -5.95 -1.83 2.33
C THR A 40 -5.81 -2.58 1.02
N HIS A 41 -4.99 -3.64 1.00
CA HIS A 41 -4.81 -4.57 -0.12
C HIS A 41 -4.02 -5.81 0.32
N SER A 42 -3.86 -6.80 -0.57
CA SER A 42 -3.29 -8.12 -0.23
C SER A 42 -1.78 -8.27 -0.42
N HIS A 43 -1.02 -7.20 -0.61
CA HIS A 43 0.44 -7.32 -0.65
C HIS A 43 1.01 -7.79 0.70
N TRP A 44 2.15 -8.47 0.62
CA TRP A 44 2.77 -9.18 1.75
C TRP A 44 3.09 -8.24 2.92
N ASP A 45 3.52 -7.02 2.64
CA ASP A 45 3.87 -5.99 3.62
C ASP A 45 2.64 -5.31 4.26
N HIS A 46 1.44 -5.65 3.80
CA HIS A 46 0.17 -5.16 4.38
C HIS A 46 -0.61 -6.28 5.05
N ALA A 47 -0.65 -7.47 4.44
CA ALA A 47 -1.59 -8.54 4.81
C ALA A 47 -0.94 -9.80 5.39
N GLN A 48 0.34 -10.09 5.14
CA GLN A 48 0.94 -11.39 5.45
C GLN A 48 0.81 -11.80 6.92
N GLY A 49 0.89 -10.83 7.84
CA GLY A 49 0.79 -11.06 9.28
C GLY A 49 -0.61 -11.42 9.79
N ILE A 50 -1.65 -11.40 8.94
CA ILE A 50 -3.06 -11.46 9.37
C ILE A 50 -3.36 -12.74 10.14
N SER A 51 -2.96 -13.90 9.62
CA SER A 51 -3.25 -15.20 10.24
C SER A 51 -2.60 -15.32 11.62
N LYS A 52 -1.39 -14.80 11.77
CA LYS A 52 -0.69 -14.82 13.06
C LYS A 52 -1.28 -13.83 14.05
N ILE A 53 -1.66 -12.63 13.60
CA ILE A 53 -2.30 -11.63 14.45
C ILE A 53 -3.67 -12.11 14.92
N TYR A 54 -4.48 -12.66 14.02
CA TYR A 54 -5.77 -13.26 14.32
C TYR A 54 -5.63 -14.37 15.37
N ASN A 55 -4.68 -15.30 15.18
CA ASN A 55 -4.40 -16.36 16.15
C ASN A 55 -3.93 -15.83 17.53
N LEU A 56 -3.17 -14.74 17.56
CA LEU A 56 -2.75 -14.08 18.82
C LEU A 56 -3.90 -13.36 19.54
N MET A 57 -5.03 -13.16 18.85
CA MET A 57 -6.24 -12.50 19.36
C MET A 57 -7.47 -13.40 19.32
N LYS A 58 -7.30 -14.72 19.16
CA LYS A 58 -8.39 -15.69 18.98
C LYS A 58 -9.43 -15.73 20.11
N ASP A 59 -9.08 -15.23 21.29
CA ASP A 59 -9.97 -15.16 22.46
C ASP A 59 -10.77 -13.84 22.48
N LEU A 60 -10.59 -12.98 21.47
CA LEU A 60 -11.30 -11.73 21.25
C LEU A 60 -12.22 -11.86 20.03
N ASP A 61 -13.32 -11.11 20.05
CA ASP A 61 -14.17 -10.92 18.89
C ASP A 61 -13.56 -9.83 18.00
N VAL A 62 -12.89 -10.24 16.92
CA VAL A 62 -12.20 -9.34 15.99
C VAL A 62 -12.73 -9.55 14.58
N GLU A 63 -13.32 -8.51 14.01
CA GLU A 63 -13.78 -8.52 12.63
C GLU A 63 -12.63 -8.23 11.66
N ILE A 64 -12.48 -9.04 10.63
CA ILE A 64 -11.51 -8.83 9.56
C ILE A 64 -12.25 -8.32 8.33
N LEU A 65 -11.87 -7.15 7.84
CA LEU A 65 -12.47 -6.49 6.69
C LEU A 65 -11.43 -6.33 5.57
N ALA A 66 -11.85 -6.55 4.34
CA ALA A 66 -11.01 -6.33 3.17
C ALA A 66 -11.91 -6.11 1.95
N SER A 67 -11.35 -5.58 0.85
CA SER A 67 -12.06 -5.54 -0.44
C SER A 67 -12.62 -6.93 -0.79
N GLU A 68 -13.79 -6.99 -1.42
CA GLU A 68 -14.31 -8.25 -1.96
C GLU A 68 -13.30 -8.93 -2.92
N ASN A 69 -12.50 -8.13 -3.65
CA ASN A 69 -11.46 -8.63 -4.54
C ASN A 69 -10.25 -9.22 -3.79
N ALA A 70 -10.06 -8.85 -2.51
CA ALA A 70 -8.96 -9.35 -1.68
C ALA A 70 -9.27 -10.73 -1.07
N VAL A 71 -10.54 -11.13 -0.96
CA VAL A 71 -10.94 -12.35 -0.22
C VAL A 71 -10.22 -13.59 -0.73
N GLU A 72 -10.17 -13.78 -2.05
CA GLU A 72 -9.48 -14.92 -2.65
C GLU A 72 -7.96 -14.81 -2.57
N ASN A 73 -7.43 -13.58 -2.64
CA ASN A 73 -5.99 -13.33 -2.48
C ASN A 73 -5.52 -13.67 -1.06
N LEU A 74 -6.32 -13.34 -0.04
CA LEU A 74 -5.99 -13.63 1.36
C LEU A 74 -6.07 -15.12 1.70
N LYS A 75 -6.99 -15.86 1.06
CA LYS A 75 -7.08 -17.32 1.17
C LYS A 75 -6.00 -18.04 0.36
N HIS A 76 -5.58 -17.46 -0.76
CA HIS A 76 -4.61 -18.02 -1.69
C HIS A 76 -3.51 -17.00 -2.06
N PRO A 77 -2.66 -16.62 -1.09
CA PRO A 77 -1.69 -15.52 -1.23
C PRO A 77 -0.56 -15.77 -2.22
N GLU A 78 -0.41 -17.02 -2.68
CA GLU A 78 0.58 -17.44 -3.69
C GLU A 78 0.58 -16.54 -4.93
N LYS A 79 -0.60 -16.04 -5.33
CA LYS A 79 -0.73 -15.16 -6.49
C LYS A 79 -0.10 -13.80 -6.24
N MET A 80 -0.22 -13.27 -5.03
CA MET A 80 0.19 -11.91 -4.65
C MET A 80 1.69 -11.76 -4.42
N ILE A 81 2.44 -12.86 -4.32
CA ILE A 81 3.91 -12.81 -4.23
C ILE A 81 4.62 -12.91 -5.58
N LYS A 82 3.90 -13.11 -6.67
CA LYS A 82 4.52 -13.17 -8.00
C LYS A 82 5.19 -11.84 -8.32
N GLY A 83 6.48 -11.88 -8.66
CA GLY A 83 7.31 -10.69 -8.89
C GLY A 83 8.03 -10.17 -7.63
N PHE A 84 7.78 -10.77 -6.46
CA PHE A 84 8.48 -10.52 -5.20
C PHE A 84 9.41 -11.70 -4.85
N GLU A 85 10.43 -11.94 -5.68
CA GLU A 85 11.33 -13.13 -5.65
C GLU A 85 12.10 -13.35 -4.34
N ARG A 86 12.05 -12.39 -3.41
CA ARG A 86 12.68 -12.45 -2.09
C ARG A 86 11.71 -12.82 -0.96
N PHE A 87 10.42 -13.00 -1.28
CA PHE A 87 9.32 -13.13 -0.32
C PHE A 87 8.52 -14.41 -0.60
N ASP A 88 9.13 -15.56 -0.33
CA ASP A 88 8.55 -16.87 -0.64
C ASP A 88 7.66 -17.42 0.48
N GLU A 89 7.66 -16.79 1.66
CA GLU A 89 6.81 -17.21 2.77
C GLU A 89 5.45 -16.51 2.68
N VAL A 90 4.41 -17.29 2.37
CA VAL A 90 3.02 -16.83 2.40
C VAL A 90 2.19 -17.68 3.35
N TYR A 91 1.18 -17.06 3.95
CA TYR A 91 0.36 -17.69 4.98
C TYR A 91 -1.11 -17.42 4.63
N PRO A 92 -1.85 -18.43 4.15
CA PRO A 92 -3.28 -18.33 3.95
C PRO A 92 -4.01 -17.83 5.20
N PHE A 93 -5.05 -17.05 5.00
CA PHE A 93 -6.00 -16.69 6.05
C PHE A 93 -7.23 -17.58 5.96
N GLU A 94 -7.49 -18.36 7.02
CA GLU A 94 -8.61 -19.31 7.09
C GLU A 94 -9.82 -18.76 7.89
N GLY A 95 -9.72 -17.55 8.45
CA GLY A 95 -10.81 -16.93 9.18
C GLY A 95 -11.88 -16.34 8.27
N GLU A 96 -12.98 -15.89 8.89
CA GLU A 96 -14.03 -15.16 8.19
C GLU A 96 -13.53 -13.76 7.82
N ILE A 97 -13.88 -13.31 6.61
CA ILE A 97 -13.56 -11.98 6.09
C ILE A 97 -14.89 -11.32 5.73
N THR A 98 -15.18 -10.16 6.31
CA THR A 98 -16.28 -9.28 5.86
C THR A 98 -15.83 -8.59 4.57
N PRO A 99 -16.44 -8.89 3.41
CA PRO A 99 -16.07 -8.26 2.15
C PRO A 99 -16.63 -6.83 2.09
N LEU A 100 -15.80 -5.90 1.64
CA LEU A 100 -16.12 -4.48 1.47
C LEU A 100 -16.21 -4.10 -0.01
N LYS A 101 -17.11 -3.16 -0.31
CA LYS A 101 -17.34 -2.55 -1.62
C LYS A 101 -17.24 -1.03 -1.53
N GLU A 102 -17.10 -0.37 -2.69
CA GLU A 102 -17.22 1.08 -2.80
C GLU A 102 -18.51 1.58 -2.14
N GLY A 103 -18.39 2.61 -1.30
CA GLY A 103 -19.51 3.26 -0.61
C GLY A 103 -19.95 2.55 0.67
N ASP A 104 -19.38 1.38 1.00
CA ASP A 104 -19.62 0.76 2.30
C ASP A 104 -19.06 1.65 3.43
N ILE A 105 -19.73 1.62 4.58
CA ILE A 105 -19.34 2.39 5.76
C ILE A 105 -18.81 1.46 6.85
N ILE A 106 -17.58 1.70 7.28
CA ILE A 106 -17.02 1.08 8.47
C ILE A 106 -17.27 2.01 9.66
N ASP A 107 -18.23 1.65 10.51
CA ASP A 107 -18.51 2.40 11.73
C ASP A 107 -17.56 1.99 12.88
N ILE A 108 -16.92 3.00 13.47
CA ILE A 108 -16.10 2.92 14.67
C ILE A 108 -16.82 3.71 15.77
N ASN A 109 -17.92 3.16 16.29
CA ASN A 109 -18.72 3.75 17.38
C ASN A 109 -19.12 5.22 17.17
N GLY A 110 -19.65 5.53 15.98
CA GLY A 110 -20.07 6.85 15.53
C GLY A 110 -19.06 7.61 14.67
N LEU A 111 -17.85 7.07 14.48
CA LEU A 111 -16.89 7.57 13.49
C LEU A 111 -16.97 6.69 12.25
N GLU A 112 -17.54 7.23 11.18
CA GLU A 112 -17.75 6.53 9.92
C GLU A 112 -16.56 6.72 8.97
N LEU A 113 -16.08 5.61 8.40
CA LEU A 113 -15.10 5.59 7.33
C LEU A 113 -15.75 5.02 6.06
N GLU A 114 -15.82 5.83 5.00
CA GLU A 114 -16.35 5.39 3.71
C GLU A 114 -15.27 4.66 2.90
N VAL A 115 -15.60 3.50 2.37
CA VAL A 115 -14.71 2.68 1.54
C VAL A 115 -14.72 3.20 0.11
N LEU A 116 -13.53 3.49 -0.43
CA LEU A 116 -13.33 3.87 -1.83
C LEU A 116 -12.44 2.84 -2.52
N ASN A 117 -12.82 2.35 -3.70
CA ASN A 117 -11.94 1.53 -4.53
C ASN A 117 -10.82 2.39 -5.11
N PHE A 118 -9.60 2.00 -4.81
CA PHE A 118 -8.34 2.64 -5.20
C PHE A 118 -7.50 1.69 -6.06
N PHE A 119 -8.15 1.13 -7.08
CA PHE A 119 -7.53 0.16 -7.98
C PHE A 119 -6.34 0.74 -8.74
N GLY A 120 -5.43 -0.14 -9.16
CA GLY A 120 -4.30 0.18 -10.02
C GLY A 120 -2.97 -0.25 -9.44
N HIS A 121 -2.68 0.07 -8.17
CA HIS A 121 -1.55 -0.54 -7.46
C HIS A 121 -1.74 -2.06 -7.34
N THR A 122 -2.92 -2.43 -6.87
CA THR A 122 -3.52 -3.76 -7.03
C THR A 122 -5.00 -3.59 -7.39
N MET A 123 -5.63 -4.65 -7.88
CA MET A 123 -7.07 -4.64 -8.19
C MET A 123 -7.95 -4.91 -6.96
N ASP A 124 -7.35 -5.06 -5.78
CA ASP A 124 -8.04 -5.21 -4.49
C ASP A 124 -7.74 -4.06 -3.51
N SER A 125 -7.12 -2.98 -4.01
CA SER A 125 -6.79 -1.79 -3.23
C SER A 125 -8.03 -0.96 -2.87
N ILE A 126 -8.14 -0.60 -1.60
CA ILE A 126 -9.15 0.32 -1.06
C ILE A 126 -8.50 1.48 -0.30
N GLY A 127 -9.17 2.64 -0.36
CA GLY A 127 -8.96 3.78 0.52
C GLY A 127 -10.11 3.90 1.53
N LEU A 128 -9.84 4.57 2.66
CA LEU A 128 -10.84 4.85 3.69
C LEU A 128 -10.95 6.37 3.87
N PHE A 129 -12.11 6.92 3.54
CA PHE A 129 -12.39 8.34 3.66
C PHE A 129 -13.01 8.65 5.02
N ASP A 130 -12.28 9.41 5.83
CA ASP A 130 -12.72 9.97 7.10
C ASP A 130 -13.18 11.41 6.89
N LYS A 131 -14.49 11.55 6.64
CA LYS A 131 -15.10 12.86 6.41
C LYS A 131 -15.06 13.76 7.65
N THR A 132 -15.14 13.17 8.85
CA THR A 132 -15.16 13.91 10.12
C THR A 132 -13.83 14.62 10.35
N ASN A 133 -12.72 13.90 10.15
CA ASN A 133 -11.38 14.43 10.35
C ASN A 133 -10.76 14.99 9.06
N LYS A 134 -11.49 14.97 7.94
CA LYS A 134 -11.02 15.43 6.61
C LYS A 134 -9.72 14.74 6.20
N ASN A 135 -9.67 13.42 6.38
CA ASN A 135 -8.50 12.62 6.09
C ASN A 135 -8.87 11.46 5.15
N ILE A 136 -7.92 11.03 4.33
CA ILE A 136 -8.05 9.79 3.57
C ILE A 136 -6.88 8.85 3.85
N PHE A 137 -7.19 7.61 4.20
CA PHE A 137 -6.19 6.54 4.28
C PHE A 137 -6.08 5.91 2.90
N ALA A 138 -4.98 6.17 2.20
CA ALA A 138 -4.87 5.89 0.77
C ALA A 138 -4.12 4.60 0.43
N GLY A 139 -3.74 3.78 1.42
CA GLY A 139 -2.96 2.57 1.18
C GLY A 139 -1.67 2.91 0.41
N CYS A 140 -1.46 2.18 -0.69
CA CYS A 140 -0.39 2.41 -1.66
C CYS A 140 -0.91 2.96 -3.01
N ALA A 141 -2.04 3.69 -2.98
CA ALA A 141 -2.70 4.18 -4.19
C ALA A 141 -2.19 5.54 -4.71
N ALA A 142 -1.33 6.21 -3.94
CA ALA A 142 -0.69 7.47 -4.30
C ALA A 142 0.84 7.31 -4.28
N ILE A 143 1.58 8.38 -4.58
CA ILE A 143 3.03 8.39 -4.34
C ILE A 143 3.33 8.33 -2.83
N ASN A 144 4.30 7.51 -2.45
CA ASN A 144 4.80 7.43 -1.10
C ASN A 144 6.08 8.25 -0.96
N ARG A 145 6.06 9.34 -0.20
CA ARG A 145 7.27 10.09 0.14
C ARG A 145 8.01 9.36 1.26
N LEU A 146 9.18 8.83 0.95
CA LEU A 146 10.02 8.08 1.90
C LEU A 146 10.73 9.04 2.86
N ASP A 147 11.16 10.19 2.32
CA ASP A 147 11.71 11.35 3.02
C ASP A 147 11.48 12.62 2.13
N PRO A 148 11.98 13.81 2.49
CA PRO A 148 11.81 15.01 1.67
C PRO A 148 12.37 14.93 0.24
N ASP A 149 13.38 14.09 0.01
CA ASP A 149 14.18 13.99 -1.23
C ASP A 149 14.03 12.63 -1.94
N ALA A 150 13.26 11.69 -1.36
CA ALA A 150 13.01 10.37 -1.90
C ALA A 150 11.54 9.98 -1.89
N PHE A 151 11.10 9.33 -2.96
CA PHE A 151 9.72 8.90 -3.14
C PHE A 151 9.65 7.56 -3.86
N PHE A 152 8.46 6.99 -3.79
CA PHE A 152 8.09 5.73 -4.38
C PHE A 152 6.76 5.91 -5.12
N VAL A 153 6.63 5.31 -6.30
CA VAL A 153 5.41 5.41 -7.13
C VAL A 153 4.61 4.12 -7.00
N PRO A 154 3.27 4.13 -7.14
CA PRO A 154 2.39 2.98 -6.84
C PRO A 154 2.43 1.86 -7.91
N LEU A 155 3.63 1.51 -8.37
CA LEU A 155 3.91 0.52 -9.40
C LEU A 155 4.56 -0.69 -8.72
N MET A 156 3.80 -1.78 -8.54
CA MET A 156 4.29 -3.02 -7.94
C MET A 156 3.64 -4.24 -8.59
N PRO A 157 4.35 -5.38 -8.69
CA PRO A 157 3.75 -6.62 -9.16
C PRO A 157 2.75 -7.16 -8.13
N PRO A 158 1.91 -8.16 -8.46
CA PRO A 158 1.73 -8.74 -9.79
C PRO A 158 0.65 -8.06 -10.63
N ASP A 159 -0.25 -7.33 -9.97
CA ASP A 159 -1.55 -6.92 -10.53
C ASP A 159 -1.61 -5.43 -10.86
N PHE A 160 -0.45 -4.82 -11.13
CA PHE A 160 -0.39 -3.42 -11.51
C PHE A 160 -1.19 -3.13 -12.77
N HIS A 161 -2.06 -2.12 -12.71
CA HIS A 161 -2.95 -1.71 -13.79
C HIS A 161 -3.03 -0.18 -13.94
N GLU A 162 -2.23 0.37 -14.86
CA GLU A 162 -2.09 1.82 -15.09
C GLU A 162 -3.43 2.54 -15.30
N GLN A 163 -4.33 2.02 -16.14
CA GLN A 163 -5.58 2.73 -16.43
C GLN A 163 -6.48 2.87 -15.20
N GLU A 164 -6.43 1.91 -14.27
CA GLU A 164 -7.19 1.98 -13.02
C GLU A 164 -6.49 2.91 -12.04
N LEU A 165 -5.15 2.90 -12.01
CA LEU A 165 -4.38 3.84 -11.20
C LEU A 165 -4.70 5.30 -11.58
N LEU A 166 -4.81 5.62 -12.87
CA LEU A 166 -5.15 6.97 -13.33
C LEU A 166 -6.58 7.38 -12.92
N LYS A 167 -7.53 6.44 -12.88
CA LYS A 167 -8.87 6.72 -12.33
C LYS A 167 -8.79 7.00 -10.82
N THR A 168 -7.96 6.25 -10.10
CA THR A 168 -7.72 6.47 -8.67
C THR A 168 -7.08 7.83 -8.40
N PHE A 169 -6.11 8.26 -9.22
CA PHE A 169 -5.54 9.60 -9.16
C PHE A 169 -6.59 10.70 -9.38
N ASN A 170 -7.48 10.53 -10.35
CA ASN A 170 -8.58 11.48 -10.57
C ASN A 170 -9.54 11.50 -9.36
N LYS A 171 -9.92 10.33 -8.83
CA LYS A 171 -10.75 10.25 -7.61
C LYS A 171 -10.12 10.95 -6.41
N LEU A 172 -8.81 10.80 -6.22
CA LEU A 172 -8.06 11.51 -5.17
C LEU A 172 -8.07 13.05 -5.38
N ARG A 173 -8.00 13.53 -6.63
CA ARG A 173 -8.13 14.96 -6.93
C ARG A 173 -9.55 15.48 -6.74
N ASP A 174 -10.55 14.70 -7.11
CA ASP A 174 -11.96 15.09 -6.96
C ASP A 174 -12.36 15.21 -5.48
N THR A 175 -11.76 14.40 -4.61
CA THR A 175 -11.96 14.44 -3.15
C THR A 175 -11.15 15.53 -2.45
N ARG A 176 -10.21 16.21 -3.15
CA ARG A 176 -9.27 17.19 -2.59
C ARG A 176 -9.91 18.23 -1.69
N SER A 177 -11.04 18.82 -2.11
CA SER A 177 -11.70 19.90 -1.35
C SER A 177 -12.30 19.45 -0.01
N GLU A 178 -12.46 18.15 0.20
CA GLU A 178 -12.97 17.58 1.45
C GLU A 178 -11.84 17.13 2.40
N LEU A 179 -10.58 17.28 1.99
CA LEU A 179 -9.41 16.78 2.69
C LEU A 179 -8.53 17.92 3.22
N ASN A 180 -7.94 17.68 4.40
CA ASN A 180 -6.84 18.46 4.97
C ASN A 180 -5.57 17.61 5.16
N SER A 181 -5.68 16.29 4.96
CA SER A 181 -4.56 15.36 5.08
C SER A 181 -4.76 14.06 4.30
N ILE A 182 -3.65 13.41 4.00
CA ILE A 182 -3.58 12.07 3.44
C ILE A 182 -2.70 11.20 4.34
N SER A 183 -3.22 10.03 4.71
CA SER A 183 -2.52 8.99 5.45
C SER A 183 -2.08 7.91 4.48
N LEU A 184 -0.77 7.82 4.25
CA LEU A 184 -0.20 6.80 3.38
C LEU A 184 0.15 5.56 4.21
N ALA A 185 0.13 4.37 3.59
CA ALA A 185 0.46 3.15 4.30
C ALA A 185 1.93 3.10 4.73
N HIS A 186 2.79 3.82 4.02
CA HIS A 186 4.18 4.02 4.40
C HIS A 186 4.46 5.49 4.69
N PHE A 187 5.31 5.74 5.70
CA PHE A 187 5.85 7.06 6.02
C PHE A 187 4.85 8.12 6.53
N GLY A 188 3.63 7.70 6.86
CA GLY A 188 2.76 8.41 7.81
C GLY A 188 1.76 9.38 7.18
N VAL A 189 1.44 10.43 7.93
CA VAL A 189 0.35 11.36 7.63
C VAL A 189 0.91 12.70 7.17
N TRP A 190 0.46 13.14 6.00
CA TRP A 190 0.85 14.39 5.38
C TRP A 190 -0.32 15.37 5.44
N LYS A 191 -0.05 16.61 5.85
CA LYS A 191 -1.08 17.63 6.15
C LYS A 191 -0.82 18.92 5.38
N ASP A 192 -1.88 19.72 5.26
CA ASP A 192 -1.86 21.05 4.64
C ASP A 192 -1.15 21.02 3.27
N LYS A 193 -0.27 21.98 3.00
CA LYS A 193 0.48 22.08 1.74
C LYS A 193 1.19 20.79 1.30
N HIS A 194 1.52 19.87 2.22
CA HIS A 194 2.23 18.66 1.86
C HIS A 194 1.33 17.56 1.28
N PHE A 195 0.07 17.46 1.73
CA PHE A 195 -0.85 16.55 1.05
C PHE A 195 -1.19 17.10 -0.35
N GLU A 196 -1.33 18.43 -0.46
CA GLU A 196 -1.58 19.09 -1.74
C GLU A 196 -0.47 18.79 -2.75
N GLN A 197 0.79 18.90 -2.32
CA GLN A 197 1.95 18.52 -3.14
C GLN A 197 1.90 17.07 -3.61
N ILE A 198 1.48 16.13 -2.75
CA ILE A 198 1.33 14.71 -3.15
C ILE A 198 0.31 14.57 -4.27
N LEU A 199 -0.86 15.21 -4.14
CA LEU A 199 -1.92 15.13 -5.14
C LEU A 199 -1.53 15.81 -6.47
N ASP A 200 -0.78 16.90 -6.40
CA ASP A 200 -0.33 17.64 -7.58
C ASP A 200 0.78 16.89 -8.33
N GLU A 201 1.71 16.23 -7.62
CA GLU A 201 2.88 15.59 -8.23
C GLU A 201 2.68 14.11 -8.61
N MET A 202 1.70 13.41 -8.03
CA MET A 202 1.63 11.93 -8.09
C MET A 202 1.64 11.35 -9.51
N GLU A 203 0.90 11.96 -10.45
CA GLU A 203 0.76 11.45 -11.81
C GLU A 203 2.00 11.73 -12.66
N ASP A 204 2.49 12.97 -12.63
CA ASP A 204 3.71 13.36 -13.36
C ASP A 204 4.91 12.55 -12.89
N LEU A 205 5.00 12.31 -11.58
CA LEU A 205 6.07 11.53 -10.99
C LEU A 205 5.98 10.05 -11.34
N TYR A 206 4.76 9.51 -11.35
CA TYR A 206 4.47 8.16 -11.83
C TYR A 206 4.96 7.98 -13.27
N PHE A 207 4.55 8.85 -14.20
CA PHE A 207 4.97 8.74 -15.61
C PHE A 207 6.48 8.92 -15.76
N LYS A 208 7.07 9.92 -15.09
CA LYS A 208 8.51 10.13 -15.09
C LYS A 208 9.27 8.87 -14.69
N VAL A 209 8.86 8.22 -13.60
CA VAL A 209 9.50 6.99 -13.12
C VAL A 209 9.26 5.84 -14.10
N LYS A 210 8.02 5.58 -14.49
CA LYS A 210 7.66 4.47 -15.39
C LYS A 210 8.44 4.53 -16.72
N ASP A 211 8.46 5.70 -17.34
CA ASP A 211 9.11 5.91 -18.63
C ASP A 211 10.63 5.79 -18.50
N SER A 212 11.20 6.36 -17.43
CA SER A 212 12.64 6.23 -17.13
C SER A 212 13.06 4.78 -16.89
N LEU A 213 12.29 4.02 -16.10
CA LEU A 213 12.59 2.60 -15.84
C LEU A 213 12.52 1.77 -17.13
N THR A 214 11.54 2.04 -17.98
CA THR A 214 11.39 1.36 -19.27
C THR A 214 12.54 1.69 -20.21
N GLU A 215 12.92 2.96 -20.31
CA GLU A 215 14.06 3.42 -21.11
C GLU A 215 15.37 2.76 -20.63
N TRP A 216 15.66 2.85 -19.33
CA TRP A 216 16.92 2.33 -18.77
C TRP A 216 17.00 0.82 -18.84
N TYR A 217 15.88 0.11 -18.69
CA TYR A 217 15.86 -1.34 -18.88
C TYR A 217 16.19 -1.73 -20.32
N ASN A 218 15.66 -1.00 -21.32
CA ASN A 218 15.96 -1.26 -22.74
C ASN A 218 17.41 -0.91 -23.10
N GLU A 219 18.03 0.04 -22.39
CA GLU A 219 19.45 0.37 -22.54
C GLU A 219 20.36 -0.68 -21.89
N ASN A 220 20.03 -1.10 -20.68
CA ASN A 220 20.73 -2.16 -19.95
C ASN A 220 19.82 -2.74 -18.84
N PRO A 221 19.44 -4.03 -18.91
CA PRO A 221 18.48 -4.64 -17.98
C PRO A 221 19.06 -4.92 -16.58
N SER A 222 20.34 -4.62 -16.33
CA SER A 222 20.97 -4.78 -15.02
C SER A 222 20.28 -3.92 -13.95
N ILE A 223 19.80 -4.56 -12.88
CA ILE A 223 19.18 -3.86 -11.74
C ILE A 223 20.15 -2.84 -11.12
N ASP A 224 21.44 -3.16 -11.01
CA ASP A 224 22.45 -2.23 -10.48
C ASP A 224 22.57 -0.97 -11.35
N PHE A 225 22.57 -1.14 -12.68
CA PHE A 225 22.61 -0.03 -13.63
C PHE A 225 21.37 0.87 -13.50
N ILE A 226 20.19 0.27 -13.54
CA ILE A 226 18.91 0.99 -13.45
C ILE A 226 18.80 1.71 -12.10
N THR A 227 19.20 1.05 -11.02
CA THR A 227 19.18 1.63 -9.68
C THR A 227 20.12 2.82 -9.56
N SER A 228 21.33 2.74 -10.13
CA SER A 228 22.26 3.86 -10.14
C SER A 228 21.70 5.07 -10.92
N LYS A 229 21.06 4.83 -12.07
CA LYS A 229 20.36 5.90 -12.82
C LYS A 229 19.18 6.48 -12.05
N TYR A 230 18.39 5.64 -11.40
CA TYR A 230 17.27 6.07 -10.57
C TYR A 230 17.73 6.99 -9.44
N CYS A 231 18.72 6.56 -8.66
CA CYS A 231 19.26 7.38 -7.57
C CYS A 231 19.80 8.72 -8.06
N ARG A 232 20.48 8.77 -9.21
CA ARG A 232 21.07 10.02 -9.75
C ARG A 232 20.07 10.95 -10.43
N THR A 233 18.94 10.43 -10.92
CA THR A 233 18.01 11.20 -11.76
C THR A 233 16.71 11.54 -11.05
N ILE A 234 16.21 10.59 -10.25
CA ILE A 234 14.89 10.67 -9.62
C ILE A 234 15.02 11.21 -8.20
N ILE A 235 16.02 10.74 -7.44
CA ILE A 235 16.23 11.09 -6.03
C ILE A 235 17.66 11.60 -5.72
N PRO A 236 18.23 12.53 -6.52
CA PRO A 236 19.65 12.90 -6.46
C PRO A 236 20.11 13.47 -5.10
N ASN A 237 19.17 13.99 -4.31
CA ASN A 237 19.45 14.63 -3.03
C ASN A 237 19.20 13.72 -1.82
N SER A 238 18.70 12.48 -2.03
CA SER A 238 18.42 11.59 -0.90
C SER A 238 19.72 11.20 -0.19
N LYS A 239 19.75 11.40 1.13
CA LYS A 239 20.91 11.09 1.97
C LYS A 239 20.86 9.68 2.55
N PHE A 240 19.64 9.18 2.77
CA PHE A 240 19.41 7.89 3.40
C PHE A 240 19.19 6.81 2.34
N TRP A 241 18.35 7.10 1.36
CA TRP A 241 18.05 6.16 0.31
C TRP A 241 19.12 6.22 -0.79
N ASN A 242 19.74 5.08 -1.03
CA ASN A 242 20.86 4.92 -1.95
C ASN A 242 20.69 3.63 -2.77
N GLU A 243 21.67 3.38 -3.64
CA GLU A 243 21.64 2.24 -4.56
C GLU A 243 21.41 0.89 -3.83
N THR A 244 21.98 0.71 -2.64
CA THR A 244 21.80 -0.53 -1.86
C THR A 244 20.37 -0.72 -1.37
N PHE A 245 19.73 0.33 -0.87
CA PHE A 245 18.36 0.24 -0.35
C PHE A 245 17.31 0.22 -1.46
N PHE A 246 17.57 0.90 -2.58
CA PHE A 246 16.63 0.97 -3.69
C PHE A 246 16.68 -0.23 -4.62
N ALA A 247 17.80 -0.96 -4.71
CA ALA A 247 17.93 -2.08 -5.66
C ALA A 247 16.75 -3.07 -5.60
N VAL A 248 16.30 -3.41 -4.38
CA VAL A 248 15.14 -4.31 -4.18
C VAL A 248 13.84 -3.70 -4.68
N ILE A 249 13.63 -2.40 -4.42
CA ILE A 249 12.43 -1.69 -4.86
C ILE A 249 12.43 -1.55 -6.39
N ILE A 250 13.59 -1.26 -7.00
CA ILE A 250 13.75 -1.21 -8.46
C ILE A 250 13.45 -2.57 -9.08
N GLU A 251 14.00 -3.64 -8.53
CA GLU A 251 13.73 -5.01 -8.97
C GLU A 251 12.23 -5.32 -8.97
N MET A 252 11.52 -5.00 -7.88
CA MET A 252 10.07 -5.15 -7.81
C MET A 252 9.34 -4.31 -8.86
N MET A 253 9.68 -3.03 -9.02
CA MET A 253 9.06 -2.17 -10.04
C MET A 253 9.29 -2.68 -11.46
N ILE A 254 10.50 -3.15 -11.78
CA ILE A 254 10.80 -3.76 -13.07
C ILE A 254 9.97 -5.04 -13.28
N ASN A 255 9.81 -5.86 -12.25
CA ASN A 255 8.94 -7.03 -12.29
C ASN A 255 7.46 -6.65 -12.50
N GLY A 256 6.99 -5.58 -11.86
CA GLY A 256 5.66 -5.01 -12.12
C GLY A 256 5.48 -4.60 -13.58
N LEU A 257 6.44 -3.85 -14.14
CA LEU A 257 6.42 -3.45 -15.56
C LEU A 257 6.44 -4.64 -16.52
N LYS A 258 7.20 -5.70 -16.21
CA LYS A 258 7.22 -6.94 -17.01
C LYS A 258 5.87 -7.64 -16.97
N LEU A 259 5.28 -7.82 -15.79
CA LEU A 259 4.02 -8.53 -15.61
C LEU A 259 2.83 -7.77 -16.22
N SER A 260 2.86 -6.45 -16.20
CA SER A 260 1.86 -5.59 -16.85
C SER A 260 2.12 -5.36 -18.34
N GLY A 261 3.19 -5.94 -18.91
CA GLY A 261 3.46 -5.91 -20.36
C GLY A 261 4.10 -4.62 -20.90
N PHE A 262 4.57 -3.72 -20.04
CA PHE A 262 5.30 -2.51 -20.44
C PHE A 262 6.75 -2.80 -20.83
N ILE A 263 7.36 -3.81 -20.20
CA ILE A 263 8.70 -4.30 -20.55
C ILE A 263 8.56 -5.72 -21.11
N LYS A 264 9.16 -5.98 -22.27
CA LYS A 264 9.27 -7.34 -22.79
C LYS A 264 10.30 -8.09 -21.95
N ALA A 265 9.90 -9.21 -21.35
CA ALA A 265 10.86 -10.14 -20.77
C ALA A 265 11.85 -10.56 -21.86
N GLU A 266 13.15 -10.57 -21.54
CA GLU A 266 14.13 -11.16 -22.45
C GLU A 266 13.72 -12.62 -22.67
N THR A 267 13.51 -12.99 -23.93
CA THR A 267 13.42 -14.40 -24.30
C THR A 267 14.78 -15.01 -24.01
N ALA A 268 14.87 -15.82 -22.96
CA ALA A 268 16.03 -16.66 -22.68
C ALA A 268 16.35 -17.59 -23.85
#